data_AF-J0AHQ0-F1
#
_entry.id   AF-J0AHQ0-F1
#
_cell.length_a   1.000
_cell.length_b   1.000
_cell.length_c   1.000
_cell.angle_alpha   90.00
_cell.angle_beta   90.00
_cell.angle_gamma   90.00
#
_symmetry.space_group_name_H-M   'P 1'
#
loop_
_entity.id
_entity.type
_entity.pdbx_description
1 polymer ?
#
loop_
_entity_poly.entity_id
_entity_poly.type
_entity_poly.pdbx_seq_one_letter_code
_entity_poly.pdbx_strand_id
1 'polypeptide(L)'
;MRPWHYKHKQKNFKPKVETESILMENVFLEILKLIKEQEEKSRAVIIERAIIYFLEKDKGNKDETAWNKSKRSYKRTLKNYQKEAKAKRKYLQKAKKDAEKKKLHICKNSSFSYFRGY
;
A
#
# COMPACT_ATOMS: atom_id res chain seq x y z
N MET A 1 -21.89 -5.72 28.97
CA MET A 1 -21.20 -6.05 27.69
C MET A 1 -19.76 -6.42 28.01
N ARG A 2 -19.27 -7.60 27.60
CA ARG A 2 -17.84 -7.93 27.76
C ARG A 2 -17.05 -7.30 26.62
N PRO A 3 -15.94 -6.57 26.89
CA PRO A 3 -15.11 -6.01 25.85
C PRO A 3 -14.42 -7.16 25.10
N TRP A 4 -14.75 -7.31 23.81
CA TRP A 4 -14.07 -8.25 22.92
C TRP A 4 -12.69 -7.67 22.56
N HIS A 5 -11.69 -7.94 23.41
CA HIS A 5 -10.30 -7.61 23.10
C HIS A 5 -9.82 -8.54 21.98
N TYR A 6 -9.64 -7.99 20.78
CA TYR A 6 -9.03 -8.69 19.66
C TYR A 6 -7.60 -9.15 20.03
N LYS A 7 -7.39 -10.47 20.12
CA LYS A 7 -6.05 -11.06 20.32
C LYS A 7 -5.38 -11.27 18.97
N HIS A 8 -4.47 -10.38 18.61
CA HIS A 8 -3.68 -10.51 17.39
C HIS A 8 -2.77 -11.76 17.47
N LYS A 9 -2.70 -12.54 16.39
CA LYS A 9 -2.02 -13.86 16.34
C LYS A 9 -0.48 -13.79 16.43
N GLN A 10 0.11 -12.60 16.37
CA GLN A 10 1.56 -12.39 16.40
C GLN A 10 1.93 -11.36 17.47
N LYS A 11 2.73 -11.78 18.45
CA LYS A 11 3.16 -10.97 19.60
C LYS A 11 4.13 -9.85 19.23
N ASN A 12 4.78 -9.94 18.06
CA ASN A 12 5.79 -9.01 17.55
C ASN A 12 5.31 -8.17 16.35
N PHE A 13 4.00 -8.00 16.17
CA PHE A 13 3.48 -7.11 15.15
C PHE A 13 3.78 -5.66 15.55
N LYS A 14 4.89 -5.09 15.07
CA LYS A 14 5.09 -3.64 15.10
C LYS A 14 4.21 -3.07 13.99
N PRO A 15 3.15 -2.30 14.30
CA PRO A 15 2.37 -1.64 13.25
C PRO A 15 3.30 -0.63 12.57
N LYS A 16 3.80 -0.97 11.38
CA LYS A 16 4.55 -0.04 10.51
C LYS A 16 3.64 1.01 9.86
N VAL A 17 2.34 0.88 10.07
CA VAL A 17 1.29 1.70 9.50
C VAL A 17 0.35 2.01 10.66
N GLU A 18 0.07 3.29 10.90
CA GLU A 18 -1.02 3.71 11.78
C GLU A 18 -2.30 3.05 11.25
N THR A 19 -2.66 1.92 11.84
CA THR A 19 -3.83 1.14 11.47
C THR A 19 -4.88 1.47 12.50
N GLU A 20 -5.39 2.71 12.42
CA GLU A 20 -6.56 3.10 13.16
C GLU A 20 -7.72 2.23 12.68
N SER A 21 -8.08 1.23 13.48
CA SER A 21 -9.20 0.35 13.19
C SER A 21 -10.50 1.08 13.49
N ILE A 22 -11.37 1.21 12.50
CA ILE A 22 -12.71 1.77 12.70
C ILE A 22 -13.65 0.63 13.11
N LEU A 23 -14.28 0.75 14.29
CA LEU A 23 -15.35 -0.13 14.71
C LEU A 23 -16.66 0.31 14.04
N MET A 24 -17.36 -0.63 13.41
CA MET A 24 -18.63 -0.41 12.74
C MET A 24 -19.64 -1.47 13.17
N GLU A 25 -20.92 -1.12 13.10
CA GLU A 25 -22.00 -2.08 13.31
C GLU A 25 -21.98 -3.18 12.25
N ASN A 26 -22.46 -4.37 12.62
CA ASN A 26 -22.47 -5.53 11.72
C ASN A 26 -23.22 -5.26 10.41
N VAL A 27 -24.31 -4.50 10.45
CA VAL A 27 -25.10 -4.14 9.26
C VAL A 27 -24.24 -3.38 8.25
N PHE A 28 -23.45 -2.41 8.69
CA PHE A 28 -22.54 -1.69 7.80
C PHE A 28 -21.44 -2.60 7.23
N LEU A 29 -20.94 -3.55 8.01
CA LEU A 29 -19.95 -4.51 7.55
C LEU A 29 -20.50 -5.43 6.45
N GLU A 30 -21.77 -5.83 6.54
CA GLU A 30 -22.46 -6.61 5.52
C GLU A 30 -22.68 -5.80 4.24
N ILE A 31 -23.13 -4.54 4.35
CA ILE A 31 -23.26 -3.63 3.20
C ILE A 31 -21.92 -3.44 2.50
N LEU A 32 -20.84 -3.17 3.25
CA LEU A 32 -19.50 -3.02 2.69
C LEU A 32 -19.00 -4.30 2.02
N LYS A 33 -19.44 -5.47 2.48
CA LYS A 33 -19.11 -6.75 1.86
C LYS A 33 -19.82 -6.89 0.50
N LEU A 34 -21.11 -6.55 0.43
CA LEU A 34 -21.87 -6.55 -0.83
C LEU A 34 -21.28 -5.57 -1.86
N ILE A 35 -20.96 -4.34 -1.43
CA ILE A 35 -20.33 -3.35 -2.32
C ILE A 35 -18.95 -3.83 -2.79
N LYS A 36 -18.18 -4.47 -1.90
CA LYS A 36 -16.89 -5.08 -2.26
C LYS A 36 -17.06 -6.13 -3.36
N GLU A 37 -18.08 -6.97 -3.28
CA GLU A 37 -18.37 -8.00 -4.28
C GLU A 37 -18.80 -7.38 -5.61
N GLN A 38 -19.59 -6.30 -5.59
CA GLN A 38 -20.02 -5.59 -6.79
C GLN A 38 -18.90 -4.80 -7.48
N GLU A 39 -18.01 -4.16 -6.72
CA GLU A 39 -16.96 -3.28 -7.25
C GLU A 39 -15.57 -3.93 -7.36
N GLU A 40 -15.43 -5.17 -6.91
CA GLU A 40 -14.17 -5.91 -6.81
C GLU A 40 -13.05 -5.13 -6.08
N LYS A 41 -13.42 -4.38 -5.04
CA LYS A 41 -12.53 -3.48 -4.30
C LYS A 41 -12.47 -3.78 -2.81
N SER A 42 -11.38 -3.39 -2.17
CA SER A 42 -11.25 -3.55 -0.73
C SER A 42 -12.23 -2.63 0.01
N ARG A 43 -12.68 -3.06 1.19
CA ARG A 43 -13.57 -2.29 2.08
C ARG A 43 -12.97 -0.93 2.45
N ALA A 44 -11.66 -0.89 2.72
CA ALA A 44 -10.93 0.34 3.04
C ALA A 44 -11.03 1.37 1.90
N VAL A 45 -10.86 0.93 0.65
CA VAL A 45 -10.98 1.81 -0.52
C VAL A 45 -12.39 2.37 -0.68
N ILE A 46 -13.42 1.57 -0.38
CA ILE A 46 -14.80 2.01 -0.42
C ILE A 46 -15.04 3.09 0.64
N ILE A 47 -14.55 2.87 1.88
CA ILE A 47 -14.65 3.82 2.99
C ILE A 47 -13.91 5.13 2.68
N GLU A 48 -12.65 5.07 2.24
CA GLU A 48 -11.87 6.25 1.85
C GLU A 48 -12.58 7.07 0.79
N ARG A 49 -13.14 6.40 -0.24
CA ARG A 49 -13.88 7.08 -1.29
C ARG A 49 -15.17 7.72 -0.79
N ALA A 50 -15.88 7.06 0.12
CA ALA A 50 -17.08 7.60 0.75
C ALA A 50 -16.76 8.84 1.60
N ILE A 51 -15.68 8.82 2.38
CA ILE A 51 -15.20 9.98 3.15
C ILE A 51 -14.85 11.14 2.24
N ILE A 52 -14.09 10.92 1.15
CA ILE A 52 -13.75 11.98 0.19
C ILE A 52 -15.00 12.55 -0.48
N TYR A 53 -15.96 11.69 -0.84
CA TYR A 53 -17.22 12.13 -1.41
C TYR A 53 -17.98 13.04 -0.43
N PHE A 54 -18.12 12.62 0.83
CA PHE A 54 -18.78 13.40 1.88
C PHE A 54 -18.09 14.76 2.10
N LEU A 55 -16.77 14.77 2.23
CA LEU A 55 -16.00 16.02 2.38
C LEU A 55 -16.11 16.95 1.17
N GLU A 56 -16.27 16.42 -0.04
CA GLU A 56 -16.51 17.26 -1.22
C GLU A 56 -17.94 17.78 -1.25
N LYS A 57 -18.93 17.04 -0.73
CA LYS A 57 -20.31 17.50 -0.58
C LYS A 57 -20.42 18.63 0.44
N ASP A 58 -19.74 18.52 1.59
CA ASP A 58 -19.70 19.57 2.61
C ASP A 58 -19.13 20.90 2.09
N LYS A 59 -18.24 20.84 1.09
CA LYS A 59 -17.71 22.04 0.40
C LYS A 59 -18.72 22.68 -0.57
N GLY A 60 -19.96 22.21 -0.64
CA GLY A 60 -21.01 22.73 -1.52
C GLY A 60 -20.94 22.21 -2.97
N ASN A 61 -20.21 21.13 -3.25
CA ASN A 61 -20.22 20.54 -4.59
C ASN A 61 -21.52 19.75 -4.84
N LYS A 62 -21.96 19.74 -6.10
CA LYS A 62 -23.05 18.86 -6.57
C LYS A 62 -22.66 17.37 -6.42
N ASP A 63 -23.65 16.49 -6.36
CA ASP A 63 -23.45 15.05 -6.19
C ASP A 63 -22.51 14.43 -7.21
N GLU A 64 -22.77 14.68 -8.48
CA GLU A 64 -21.97 14.11 -9.58
C GLU A 64 -20.53 14.60 -9.54
N THR A 65 -20.31 15.88 -9.21
CA THR A 65 -18.96 16.45 -9.17
C THR A 65 -18.19 15.93 -7.97
N ALA A 66 -18.80 15.83 -6.79
CA ALA A 66 -18.22 15.20 -5.62
C ALA A 66 -17.87 13.72 -5.89
N TRP A 67 -18.78 12.98 -6.53
CA TRP A 67 -18.58 11.57 -6.87
C TRP A 67 -17.40 11.38 -7.83
N ASN A 68 -17.33 12.19 -8.89
CA ASN A 68 -16.24 12.15 -9.87
C ASN A 68 -14.89 12.50 -9.24
N LYS A 69 -14.86 13.48 -8.33
CA LYS A 69 -13.66 13.85 -7.59
C LYS A 69 -13.17 12.73 -6.68
N SER A 70 -14.06 12.07 -5.95
CA SER A 70 -13.70 10.93 -5.09
C SER A 70 -13.06 9.79 -5.89
N LYS A 71 -13.65 9.41 -7.03
CA LYS A 71 -13.12 8.40 -7.95
C LYS A 71 -11.76 8.82 -8.53
N ARG A 72 -11.59 10.10 -8.89
CA ARG A 72 -10.34 10.63 -9.44
C ARG A 72 -9.22 10.60 -8.40
N SER A 73 -9.50 10.98 -7.15
CA SER A 73 -8.53 10.96 -6.06
C SER A 73 -7.94 9.55 -5.88
N TYR A 74 -8.81 8.55 -5.78
CA TYR A 74 -8.41 7.14 -5.71
C TYR A 74 -7.56 6.67 -6.90
N LYS A 75 -7.93 7.05 -8.13
CA LYS A 75 -7.12 6.71 -9.31
C LYS A 75 -5.72 7.34 -9.28
N ARG A 76 -5.59 8.55 -8.71
CA ARG A 76 -4.29 9.24 -8.57
C ARG A 76 -3.41 8.54 -7.55
N THR A 77 -3.94 8.18 -6.39
CA THR A 77 -3.17 7.47 -5.36
C THR A 77 -2.67 6.12 -5.87
N LEU A 78 -3.51 5.35 -6.59
CA LEU A 78 -3.07 4.10 -7.24
C LEU A 78 -1.91 4.32 -8.23
N LYS A 79 -2.01 5.35 -9.09
CA LYS A 79 -0.94 5.67 -10.06
C LYS A 79 0.35 6.07 -9.36
N ASN A 80 0.26 6.83 -8.28
CA ASN A 80 1.43 7.27 -7.50
C ASN A 80 2.11 6.07 -6.82
N TYR A 81 1.32 5.20 -6.19
CA TYR A 81 1.82 3.96 -5.59
C TYR A 81 2.56 3.09 -6.62
N GLN A 82 2.00 2.91 -7.82
CA GLN A 82 2.64 2.17 -8.90
C GLN A 82 3.97 2.80 -9.34
N LYS A 83 4.03 4.14 -9.45
CA LYS A 83 5.25 4.87 -9.79
C LYS A 83 6.33 4.66 -8.73
N GLU A 84 5.98 4.81 -7.46
CA GLU A 84 6.91 4.61 -6.34
C GLU A 84 7.42 3.16 -6.26
N ALA A 85 6.54 2.17 -6.41
CA ALA A 85 6.92 0.77 -6.42
C ALA A 85 7.89 0.46 -7.58
N LYS A 86 7.64 1.01 -8.78
CA LYS A 86 8.53 0.87 -9.93
C LYS A 86 9.89 1.52 -9.69
N ALA A 87 9.91 2.72 -9.08
CA ALA A 87 11.14 3.42 -8.72
C ALA A 87 11.97 2.62 -7.70
N LYS A 88 11.35 2.13 -6.62
CA LYS A 88 11.99 1.28 -5.61
C LYS A 88 12.58 0.01 -6.22
N ARG A 89 11.84 -0.66 -7.12
CA ARG A 89 12.33 -1.86 -7.82
C ARG A 89 13.56 -1.57 -8.67
N LYS A 90 13.56 -0.47 -9.43
CA LYS A 90 14.72 -0.03 -10.23
C LYS A 90 15.93 0.24 -9.34
N TYR A 91 15.73 0.94 -8.23
CA TYR A 91 16.79 1.23 -7.28
C TYR A 91 17.41 -0.06 -6.72
N LEU A 92 16.59 -1.02 -6.28
CA LEU A 92 17.06 -2.31 -5.78
C LEU A 92 17.83 -3.11 -6.84
N GLN A 93 17.37 -3.12 -8.09
CA GLN A 93 18.08 -3.79 -9.18
C GLN A 93 19.43 -3.15 -9.46
N LYS A 94 19.51 -1.81 -9.43
CA LYS A 94 20.77 -1.08 -9.58
C LYS A 94 21.75 -1.42 -8.44
N ALA A 95 21.26 -1.37 -7.19
CA ALA A 95 22.06 -1.72 -6.02
C ALA A 95 22.62 -3.15 -6.08
N LYS A 96 21.82 -4.12 -6.56
CA LYS A 96 22.28 -5.51 -6.78
C LYS A 96 23.40 -5.58 -7.82
N LYS A 97 23.23 -4.93 -8.97
CA LYS A 97 24.26 -4.89 -10.04
C LYS A 97 25.55 -4.23 -9.56
N ASP A 98 25.44 -3.13 -8.81
CA ASP A 98 26.61 -2.43 -8.27
C ASP A 98 27.34 -3.28 -7.23
N ALA A 99 26.61 -4.03 -6.39
CA ALA A 99 27.21 -4.98 -5.45
C ALA A 99 27.92 -6.15 -6.16
N GLU A 100 27.33 -6.70 -7.22
CA GLU A 100 27.97 -7.74 -8.06
C GLU A 100 29.25 -7.23 -8.70
N LYS A 101 29.23 -6.03 -9.29
CA LYS A 101 30.42 -5.39 -9.86
C LYS A 101 31.53 -5.20 -8.83
N LYS A 102 31.19 -4.70 -7.64
CA LYS A 102 32.16 -4.55 -6.54
C LYS A 102 32.74 -5.90 -6.12
N LYS A 103 31.91 -6.95 -6.00
CA LYS A 103 32.36 -8.30 -5.66
C LYS A 103 33.33 -8.85 -6.70
N LEU A 104 33.00 -8.73 -7.99
CA LEU A 104 33.89 -9.14 -9.09
C LEU A 104 35.21 -8.37 -9.08
N HIS A 105 35.17 -7.05 -8.89
CA HIS A 105 36.37 -6.22 -8.81
C HIS A 105 37.27 -6.65 -7.63
N ILE A 106 36.69 -6.90 -6.45
CA ILE A 106 37.42 -7.41 -5.29
C ILE A 106 38.03 -8.79 -5.59
N CYS A 107 37.28 -9.69 -6.24
CA CYS A 107 37.81 -11.01 -6.62
C CYS A 107 38.98 -10.91 -7.60
N LYS A 108 38.90 -10.03 -8.61
CA LYS A 108 39.96 -9.80 -9.60
C LYS A 108 41.22 -9.17 -8.99
N ASN A 109 41.06 -8.23 -8.07
CA ASN A 109 42.18 -7.52 -7.44
C ASN A 109 42.72 -8.21 -6.17
N SER A 110 42.20 -9.40 -5.83
CA SER A 110 42.74 -10.16 -4.69
C SER A 110 44.09 -10.76 -5.03
N SER A 111 44.99 -10.86 -4.05
CA SER A 111 46.33 -11.46 -4.22
C SER A 111 46.30 -12.92 -4.70
N PHE A 112 45.16 -13.60 -4.54
CA PHE A 112 44.92 -14.97 -4.99
C PHE A 112 44.13 -15.06 -6.31
N SER A 113 43.88 -13.94 -7.01
CA SER A 113 43.12 -13.93 -8.26
C SER A 113 43.76 -14.79 -9.35
N TYR A 114 45.10 -14.79 -9.41
CA TYR A 114 45.92 -15.63 -10.29
C TYR A 114 45.64 -17.13 -10.16
N PHE A 115 45.32 -17.61 -8.95
CA PHE A 115 45.02 -19.03 -8.68
C PHE A 115 43.56 -19.41 -8.94
N ARG A 116 42.66 -18.42 -9.06
CA ARG A 116 41.22 -18.66 -9.25
C ARG A 116 40.75 -18.55 -10.72
N GLY A 117 41.61 -18.14 -11.65
CA GLY A 117 41.29 -18.08 -13.08
C GLY A 117 40.18 -17.05 -13.44
N TYR A 118 40.19 -15.88 -12.79
CA TYR A 118 39.25 -14.77 -13.04
C TYR A 118 39.68 -13.79 -14.13
#